data_AF-A0A9X4AUS4-F1
#
_entry.id   AF-A0A9X4AUS4-F1
#
_cell.length_a   1.000
_cell.length_b   1.000
_cell.length_c   1.000
_cell.angle_alpha   90.00
_cell.angle_beta   90.00
_cell.angle_gamma   90.00
#
_symmetry.space_group_name_H-M   'P 1'
#
loop_
_entity.id
_entity.type
_entity.pdbx_description
1 polymer ?
#
loop_
_entity_poly.entity_id
_entity_poly.type
_entity_poly.pdbx_seq_one_letter_code
_entity_poly.pdbx_strand_id
1 'polypeptide(L)'
;MNALNLSRKLASRIVEGLKGRGRILVVKGGTAALVRAVDDAMSGYVEPLAERALRADAADDPTTREALSRLTGRVAQALLASEHLEDVFADRSVVEREVLDAARIALREASASQDEAVVRVELDLLGYVAATAGKRARPQSLVIALERAGLVAGARLESYDPAAREAVFVPEPPANPDLHLELEEAVADELCALVERGVVELPTLERTAQLTHEVSPSERARLTRLIDRAATRTLRRTGNAAQWEIPDGRSVRVVYTPLSEQDARDVDMHVAAFAAEVDTLLADAGAPLVSATAAVSPPPPPAEPARAQRRAKPAPTPEAPEPLHHANGNGAVLPVEEPVEEEAPPSEPAPKPARARATTKRSPRSSSRTPAATRAAAARTTTKKRAPAKRATKPGTTEEGTRKKATKASTKKRALPATTTKARTTKTRTTKKR
;
A
#
# COMPACT_ATOMS: atom_id res chain seq x y z
N MET A 1 -6.67 -21.45 4.52
CA MET A 1 -7.53 -22.13 5.52
C MET A 1 -7.44 -23.65 5.33
N ASN A 2 -7.51 -24.46 6.39
CA ASN A 2 -7.54 -25.93 6.26
C ASN A 2 -8.96 -26.41 5.90
N ALA A 3 -9.09 -27.33 4.94
CA ALA A 3 -10.38 -27.83 4.46
C ALA A 3 -11.29 -28.41 5.57
N LEU A 4 -10.72 -29.16 6.51
CA LEU A 4 -11.42 -29.74 7.67
C LEU A 4 -12.05 -28.68 8.60
N ASN A 5 -11.54 -27.46 8.59
CA ASN A 5 -12.15 -26.35 9.36
C ASN A 5 -13.30 -25.69 8.58
N LEU A 6 -13.32 -25.77 7.25
CA LEU A 6 -14.39 -25.23 6.42
C LEU A 6 -15.62 -26.14 6.40
N SER A 7 -15.43 -27.46 6.24
CA SER A 7 -16.53 -28.44 6.26
C SER A 7 -17.30 -28.39 7.59
N ARG A 8 -16.60 -28.37 8.72
CA ARG A 8 -17.22 -28.30 10.05
C ARG A 8 -17.95 -26.98 10.32
N LYS A 9 -17.39 -25.84 9.86
CA LYS A 9 -18.05 -24.53 9.95
C LYS A 9 -19.35 -24.52 9.13
N LEU A 10 -19.31 -25.05 7.92
CA LEU A 10 -20.48 -25.19 7.05
C LEU A 10 -21.54 -26.11 7.67
N ALA A 11 -21.13 -27.27 8.22
CA ALA A 11 -22.04 -28.23 8.86
C ALA A 11 -22.78 -27.59 10.06
N SER A 12 -22.03 -26.88 10.90
CA SER A 12 -22.58 -26.13 12.04
C SER A 12 -23.60 -25.08 11.59
N ARG A 13 -23.30 -24.31 10.53
CA ARG A 13 -24.21 -23.28 9.98
C ARG A 13 -25.46 -23.85 9.34
N ILE A 14 -25.35 -24.97 8.62
CA ILE A 14 -26.51 -25.66 8.03
C ILE A 14 -27.46 -26.12 9.13
N VAL A 15 -26.94 -26.81 10.14
CA VAL A 15 -27.75 -27.34 11.25
C VAL A 15 -28.39 -26.21 12.07
N GLU A 16 -27.63 -25.19 12.46
CA GLU A 16 -28.17 -24.06 13.21
C GLU A 16 -29.13 -23.19 12.37
N GLY A 17 -28.88 -23.04 11.07
CA GLY A 17 -29.76 -22.30 10.14
C GLY A 17 -31.10 -23.00 9.87
N LEU A 18 -31.11 -24.33 9.81
CA LEU A 18 -32.34 -25.12 9.71
C LEU A 18 -33.11 -25.13 11.04
N LYS A 19 -32.40 -25.30 12.18
CA LYS A 19 -32.99 -25.28 13.52
C LYS A 19 -33.59 -23.91 13.86
N GLY A 20 -32.84 -22.83 13.62
CA GLY A 20 -33.26 -21.45 13.91
C GLY A 20 -34.45 -20.96 13.09
N ARG A 21 -34.67 -21.55 11.89
CA ARG A 21 -35.84 -21.28 11.04
C ARG A 21 -36.99 -22.29 11.25
N GLY A 22 -36.90 -23.14 12.29
CA GLY A 22 -37.94 -24.13 12.60
C GLY A 22 -38.16 -25.18 11.50
N ARG A 23 -37.13 -25.51 10.70
CA ARG A 23 -37.20 -26.50 9.62
C ARG A 23 -36.96 -27.93 10.10
N ILE A 24 -36.21 -28.07 11.19
CA ILE A 24 -35.90 -29.35 11.85
C ILE A 24 -36.03 -29.19 13.36
N LEU A 25 -36.42 -30.27 14.04
CA LEU A 25 -36.27 -30.44 15.47
C LEU A 25 -35.17 -31.47 15.72
N VAL A 26 -34.26 -31.17 16.65
CA VAL A 26 -33.08 -32.01 16.94
C VAL A 26 -33.22 -32.55 18.36
N VAL A 27 -33.03 -33.87 18.51
CA VAL A 27 -33.11 -34.55 19.81
C VAL A 27 -32.20 -33.86 20.82
N LYS A 28 -32.64 -33.77 22.09
CA LYS A 28 -31.90 -33.10 23.17
C LYS A 28 -30.45 -33.60 23.29
N GLY A 29 -29.49 -32.75 22.89
CA GLY A 29 -28.05 -33.06 22.87
C GLY A 29 -27.52 -33.63 21.55
N GLY A 30 -28.39 -33.97 20.59
CA GLY A 30 -28.05 -34.53 19.29
C GLY A 30 -27.38 -33.55 18.31
N THR A 31 -27.44 -32.24 18.55
CA THR A 31 -26.91 -31.21 17.63
C THR A 31 -25.44 -31.44 17.26
N ALA A 32 -24.58 -31.79 18.21
CA ALA A 32 -23.17 -32.03 17.94
C ALA A 32 -22.93 -33.31 17.13
N ALA A 33 -23.80 -34.32 17.26
CA ALA A 33 -23.73 -35.55 16.49
C ALA A 33 -24.30 -35.36 15.07
N LEU A 34 -25.39 -34.61 14.93
CA LEU A 34 -25.95 -34.19 13.65
C LEU A 34 -24.94 -33.35 12.84
N VAL A 35 -24.25 -32.40 13.48
CA VAL A 35 -23.18 -31.61 12.84
C VAL A 35 -22.04 -32.52 12.37
N ARG A 36 -21.66 -33.58 13.11
CA ARG A 36 -20.67 -34.55 12.64
C ARG A 36 -21.16 -35.36 11.45
N ALA A 37 -22.39 -35.88 11.48
CA ALA A 37 -22.97 -36.60 10.35
C ALA A 37 -23.03 -35.76 9.07
N VAL A 38 -23.27 -34.45 9.20
CA VAL A 38 -23.21 -33.48 8.08
C VAL A 38 -21.77 -33.18 7.66
N ASP A 39 -20.82 -32.99 8.59
CA ASP A 39 -19.38 -32.83 8.31
C ASP A 39 -18.84 -34.03 7.51
N ASP A 40 -19.17 -35.25 7.94
CA ASP A 40 -18.80 -36.52 7.30
C ASP A 40 -19.43 -36.66 5.89
N ALA A 41 -20.71 -36.27 5.71
CA ALA A 41 -21.38 -36.29 4.42
C ALA A 41 -20.81 -35.28 3.39
N MET A 42 -20.16 -34.22 3.87
CA MET A 42 -19.49 -33.19 3.06
C MET A 42 -17.99 -33.44 2.88
N SER A 43 -17.40 -34.36 3.66
CA SER A 43 -15.99 -34.70 3.62
C SER A 43 -15.57 -35.15 2.21
N GLY A 44 -14.44 -34.62 1.73
CA GLY A 44 -13.94 -34.84 0.37
C GLY A 44 -14.66 -34.06 -0.76
N TYR A 45 -15.78 -33.37 -0.49
CA TYR A 45 -16.47 -32.53 -1.49
C TYR A 45 -16.20 -31.04 -1.31
N VAL A 46 -16.06 -30.57 -0.07
CA VAL A 46 -15.85 -29.14 0.25
C VAL A 46 -14.50 -28.63 -0.25
N GLU A 47 -13.45 -29.45 -0.22
CA GLU A 47 -12.09 -29.05 -0.62
C GLU A 47 -11.97 -28.77 -2.14
N PRO A 48 -12.36 -29.68 -3.05
CA PRO A 48 -12.39 -29.37 -4.49
C PRO A 48 -13.37 -28.24 -4.87
N LEU A 49 -14.43 -28.02 -4.09
CA LEU A 49 -15.37 -26.91 -4.30
C LEU A 49 -14.78 -25.57 -3.87
N ALA A 50 -14.06 -25.53 -2.73
CA ALA A 50 -13.33 -24.34 -2.30
C ALA A 50 -12.23 -23.98 -3.31
N GLU A 51 -11.40 -24.93 -3.74
CA GLU A 51 -10.35 -24.70 -4.76
C GLU A 51 -10.90 -24.15 -6.09
N ARG A 52 -12.12 -24.53 -6.47
CA ARG A 52 -12.79 -23.99 -7.66
C ARG A 52 -13.37 -22.61 -7.41
N ALA A 53 -14.08 -22.41 -6.31
CA ALA A 53 -14.72 -21.12 -5.95
C ALA A 53 -13.74 -19.96 -5.75
N LEU A 54 -12.43 -20.23 -5.67
CA LEU A 54 -11.35 -19.25 -5.64
C LEU A 54 -10.88 -18.78 -7.03
N ARG A 55 -11.40 -19.36 -8.12
CA ARG A 55 -11.14 -18.90 -9.49
C ARG A 55 -12.26 -17.95 -9.92
N ALA A 56 -11.90 -16.79 -10.47
CA ALA A 56 -12.82 -15.68 -10.72
C ALA A 56 -14.09 -16.04 -11.53
N ASP A 57 -14.00 -17.01 -12.45
CA ASP A 57 -15.15 -17.45 -13.28
C ASP A 57 -16.04 -18.55 -12.64
N ALA A 58 -15.69 -19.07 -11.46
CA ALA A 58 -16.28 -20.31 -10.96
C ALA A 58 -17.72 -20.19 -10.43
N ALA A 59 -18.24 -18.99 -10.17
CA ALA A 59 -19.62 -18.80 -9.70
C ALA A 59 -20.66 -19.23 -10.75
N ASP A 60 -20.33 -19.08 -12.03
CA ASP A 60 -21.19 -19.42 -13.16
C ASP A 60 -20.76 -20.67 -13.95
N ASP A 61 -19.63 -21.28 -13.57
CA ASP A 61 -19.18 -22.56 -14.11
C ASP A 61 -20.22 -23.67 -13.90
N PRO A 62 -20.72 -24.33 -14.97
CA PRO A 62 -21.67 -25.43 -14.85
C PRO A 62 -21.13 -26.60 -14.02
N THR A 63 -19.81 -26.86 -14.00
CA THR A 63 -19.24 -27.96 -13.21
C THR A 63 -19.26 -27.67 -11.71
N THR A 64 -19.11 -26.40 -11.32
CA THR A 64 -19.22 -25.93 -9.93
C THR A 64 -20.67 -25.95 -9.47
N ARG A 65 -21.62 -25.53 -10.33
CA ARG A 65 -23.07 -25.66 -10.04
C ARG A 65 -23.49 -27.12 -9.87
N GLU A 66 -23.02 -28.03 -10.73
CA GLU A 66 -23.34 -29.46 -10.62
C GLU A 66 -22.72 -30.07 -9.34
N ALA A 67 -21.47 -29.76 -9.03
CA ALA A 67 -20.81 -30.22 -7.80
C ALA A 67 -21.52 -29.71 -6.54
N LEU A 68 -21.99 -28.46 -6.52
CA LEU A 68 -22.84 -27.91 -5.45
C LEU A 68 -24.17 -28.64 -5.34
N SER A 69 -24.83 -28.96 -6.46
CA SER A 69 -26.09 -29.73 -6.45
C SER A 69 -25.88 -31.14 -5.89
N ARG A 70 -24.77 -31.81 -6.25
CA ARG A 70 -24.42 -33.14 -5.72
C ARG A 70 -24.10 -33.10 -4.22
N LEU A 71 -23.36 -32.09 -3.75
CA LEU A 71 -23.10 -31.84 -2.33
C LEU A 71 -24.42 -31.63 -1.57
N THR A 72 -25.27 -30.75 -2.09
CA THR A 72 -26.57 -30.39 -1.51
C THR A 72 -27.47 -31.61 -1.33
N GLY A 73 -27.62 -32.43 -2.37
CA GLY A 73 -28.43 -33.66 -2.30
C GLY A 73 -27.89 -34.69 -1.31
N ARG A 74 -26.56 -34.81 -1.17
CA ARG A 74 -25.93 -35.69 -0.15
C ARG A 74 -26.17 -35.19 1.27
N VAL A 75 -26.01 -33.89 1.51
CA VAL A 75 -26.25 -33.29 2.83
C VAL A 75 -27.72 -33.38 3.22
N ALA A 76 -28.64 -33.07 2.31
CA ALA A 76 -30.08 -33.24 2.56
C ALA A 76 -30.43 -34.71 2.85
N GLN A 77 -29.86 -35.67 2.12
CA GLN A 77 -30.05 -37.09 2.39
C GLN A 77 -29.48 -37.49 3.77
N ALA A 78 -28.28 -37.03 4.14
CA ALA A 78 -27.65 -37.34 5.43
C ALA A 78 -28.39 -36.70 6.61
N LEU A 79 -28.91 -35.47 6.44
CA LEU A 79 -29.79 -34.82 7.40
C LEU A 79 -31.08 -35.63 7.60
N LEU A 80 -31.83 -35.89 6.54
CA LEU A 80 -33.13 -36.56 6.60
C LEU A 80 -33.05 -38.03 7.06
N ALA A 81 -31.89 -38.68 6.90
CA ALA A 81 -31.63 -40.03 7.40
C ALA A 81 -31.01 -40.06 8.81
N SER A 82 -30.80 -38.90 9.47
CA SER A 82 -30.14 -38.85 10.77
C SER A 82 -31.08 -39.20 11.92
N GLU A 83 -30.71 -40.22 12.71
CA GLU A 83 -31.36 -40.59 13.98
C GLU A 83 -31.31 -39.49 15.07
N HIS A 84 -30.60 -38.39 14.83
CA HIS A 84 -30.50 -37.26 15.76
C HIS A 84 -31.58 -36.20 15.55
N LEU A 85 -32.44 -36.37 14.53
CA LEU A 85 -33.63 -35.55 14.32
C LEU A 85 -34.81 -36.11 15.12
N GLU A 86 -35.55 -35.21 15.76
CA GLU A 86 -36.80 -35.51 16.46
C GLU A 86 -37.99 -35.34 15.52
N ASP A 87 -37.94 -34.34 14.64
CA ASP A 87 -38.95 -34.10 13.58
C ASP A 87 -38.37 -33.24 12.44
N VAL A 88 -39.00 -33.26 11.27
CA VAL A 88 -38.65 -32.46 10.09
C VAL A 88 -39.89 -31.77 9.54
N PHE A 89 -39.94 -30.44 9.70
CA PHE A 89 -41.07 -29.59 9.29
C PHE A 89 -40.90 -28.98 7.89
N ALA A 90 -40.01 -29.54 7.07
CA ALA A 90 -39.59 -28.97 5.81
C ALA A 90 -39.45 -30.05 4.73
N ASP A 91 -40.06 -29.81 3.56
CA ASP A 91 -39.86 -30.66 2.40
C ASP A 91 -38.39 -30.74 2.02
N ARG A 92 -38.00 -31.88 1.44
CA ARG A 92 -36.63 -32.11 0.96
C ARG A 92 -36.11 -30.97 0.07
N SER A 93 -36.94 -30.41 -0.81
CA SER A 93 -36.61 -29.28 -1.68
C SER A 93 -36.30 -27.98 -0.90
N VAL A 94 -36.97 -27.77 0.24
CA VAL A 94 -36.71 -26.63 1.14
C VAL A 94 -35.38 -26.83 1.87
N VAL A 95 -35.11 -28.05 2.36
CA VAL A 95 -33.82 -28.41 2.99
C VAL A 95 -32.67 -28.26 1.98
N GLU A 96 -32.82 -28.77 0.76
CA GLU A 96 -31.82 -28.66 -0.30
C GLU A 96 -31.53 -27.19 -0.65
N ARG A 97 -32.55 -26.33 -0.78
CA ARG A 97 -32.33 -24.88 -1.01
C ARG A 97 -31.56 -24.22 0.14
N GLU A 98 -31.96 -24.46 1.38
CA GLU A 98 -31.30 -23.88 2.57
C GLU A 98 -29.84 -24.34 2.72
N VAL A 99 -29.55 -25.61 2.40
CA VAL A 99 -28.19 -26.15 2.33
C VAL A 99 -27.37 -25.48 1.22
N LEU A 100 -27.94 -25.31 0.03
CA LEU A 100 -27.28 -24.66 -1.10
C LEU A 100 -26.94 -23.19 -0.80
N ASP A 101 -27.85 -22.46 -0.18
CA ASP A 101 -27.64 -21.05 0.18
C ASP A 101 -26.61 -20.92 1.32
N ALA A 102 -26.64 -21.80 2.33
CA ALA A 102 -25.59 -21.86 3.36
C ALA A 102 -24.21 -22.20 2.77
N ALA A 103 -24.13 -23.13 1.81
CA ALA A 103 -22.90 -23.47 1.10
C ALA A 103 -22.36 -22.29 0.28
N ARG A 104 -23.24 -21.58 -0.45
CA ARG A 104 -22.87 -20.37 -1.21
C ARG A 104 -22.33 -19.26 -0.30
N ILE A 105 -22.96 -19.01 0.84
CA ILE A 105 -22.51 -18.01 1.80
C ILE A 105 -21.14 -18.40 2.37
N ALA A 106 -20.96 -19.65 2.81
CA ALA A 106 -19.69 -20.12 3.37
C ALA A 106 -18.55 -20.12 2.34
N LEU A 107 -18.83 -20.42 1.06
CA LEU A 107 -17.84 -20.34 -0.01
C LEU A 107 -17.45 -18.89 -0.31
N ARG A 108 -18.41 -17.95 -0.38
CA ARG A 108 -18.11 -16.51 -0.54
C ARG A 108 -17.25 -15.95 0.59
N GLU A 109 -17.56 -16.31 1.83
CA GLU A 109 -16.73 -15.91 2.99
C GLU A 109 -15.34 -16.55 2.95
N ALA A 110 -15.23 -17.81 2.49
CA ALA A 110 -13.93 -18.46 2.31
C ALA A 110 -13.09 -17.76 1.23
N SER A 111 -13.70 -17.31 0.13
CA SER A 111 -13.02 -16.50 -0.90
C SER A 111 -12.62 -15.12 -0.37
N ALA A 112 -13.52 -14.40 0.31
CA ALA A 112 -13.20 -13.09 0.89
C ALA A 112 -12.04 -13.14 1.90
N SER A 113 -11.96 -14.22 2.70
CA SER A 113 -10.83 -14.45 3.61
C SER A 113 -9.51 -14.86 2.92
N GLN A 114 -9.48 -14.97 1.58
CA GLN A 114 -8.25 -15.08 0.80
C GLN A 114 -7.84 -13.78 0.13
N ASP A 115 -8.76 -12.86 -0.18
CA ASP A 115 -8.40 -11.48 -0.52
C ASP A 115 -7.72 -10.79 0.69
N GLU A 116 -8.14 -11.10 1.93
CA GLU A 116 -7.41 -10.72 3.15
C GLU A 116 -6.04 -11.44 3.31
N ALA A 117 -5.79 -12.50 2.54
CA ALA A 117 -4.54 -13.27 2.59
C ALA A 117 -3.55 -12.87 1.50
N VAL A 118 -3.78 -11.76 0.79
CA VAL A 118 -2.88 -11.21 -0.22
C VAL A 118 -2.65 -9.73 0.09
N VAL A 119 -1.38 -9.32 0.17
CA VAL A 119 -1.00 -7.91 0.41
C VAL A 119 -0.79 -7.22 -0.92
N ARG A 120 -1.37 -6.03 -1.07
CA ARG A 120 -1.21 -5.15 -2.23
C ARG A 120 -0.42 -3.92 -1.83
N VAL A 121 0.63 -3.61 -2.59
CA VAL A 121 1.50 -2.45 -2.34
C VAL A 121 1.45 -1.53 -3.56
N GLU A 122 0.93 -0.32 -3.38
CA GLU A 122 0.91 0.73 -4.40
C GLU A 122 2.23 1.50 -4.38
N LEU A 123 3.05 1.37 -5.43
CA LEU A 123 4.40 1.94 -5.48
C LEU A 123 4.42 3.48 -5.45
N ASP A 124 3.29 4.13 -5.77
CA ASP A 124 3.13 5.59 -5.66
C ASP A 124 3.07 6.10 -4.22
N LEU A 125 2.60 5.28 -3.27
CA LEU A 125 2.39 5.69 -1.89
C LEU A 125 3.66 5.58 -1.03
N LEU A 126 4.68 4.88 -1.53
CA LEU A 126 5.96 4.60 -0.85
C LEU A 126 6.93 5.80 -0.76
N GLY A 127 6.42 7.02 -0.95
CA GLY A 127 7.20 8.25 -0.94
C GLY A 127 7.95 8.54 -2.24
N TYR A 128 8.44 9.78 -2.36
CA TYR A 128 8.90 10.36 -3.62
C TYR A 128 10.01 9.56 -4.33
N VAL A 129 11.04 9.12 -3.59
CA VAL A 129 12.19 8.39 -4.16
C VAL A 129 11.75 7.04 -4.70
N ALA A 130 11.04 6.23 -3.90
CA ALA A 130 10.56 4.91 -4.29
C ALA A 130 9.54 5.00 -5.45
N ALA A 131 8.56 5.90 -5.38
CA ALA A 131 7.60 6.12 -6.46
C ALA A 131 8.26 6.56 -7.77
N THR A 132 9.29 7.41 -7.69
CA THR A 132 10.06 7.87 -8.86
C THR A 132 10.95 6.75 -9.41
N ALA A 133 11.55 5.94 -8.54
CA ALA A 133 12.33 4.77 -8.92
C ALA A 133 11.44 3.74 -9.63
N GLY A 134 10.25 3.42 -9.09
CA GLY A 134 9.28 2.51 -9.70
C GLY A 134 8.82 2.96 -11.10
N LYS A 135 8.67 4.27 -11.32
CA LYS A 135 8.30 4.85 -12.63
C LYS A 135 9.42 4.81 -13.68
N ARG A 136 10.69 4.75 -13.24
CA ARG A 136 11.87 4.85 -14.12
C ARG A 136 12.69 3.56 -14.22
N ALA A 137 12.48 2.62 -13.32
CA ALA A 137 13.15 1.32 -13.33
C ALA A 137 12.81 0.53 -14.59
N ARG A 138 13.78 -0.22 -15.12
CA ARG A 138 13.51 -1.22 -16.14
C ARG A 138 12.63 -2.32 -15.54
N PRO A 139 11.58 -2.82 -16.21
CA PRO A 139 10.64 -3.79 -15.63
C PRO A 139 11.31 -5.01 -14.99
N GLN A 140 12.37 -5.55 -15.61
CA GLN A 140 13.16 -6.66 -15.05
C GLN A 140 13.85 -6.29 -13.73
N SER A 141 14.47 -5.11 -13.64
CA SER A 141 15.12 -4.63 -12.41
C SER A 141 14.11 -4.34 -11.30
N LEU A 142 12.92 -3.87 -11.67
CA LEU A 142 11.81 -3.60 -10.76
C LEU A 142 11.24 -4.91 -10.17
N VAL A 143 10.90 -5.89 -11.01
CA VAL A 143 10.41 -7.21 -10.54
C VAL A 143 11.44 -7.87 -9.63
N ILE A 144 12.73 -7.88 -9.98
CA ILE A 144 13.79 -8.43 -9.13
C ILE A 144 13.91 -7.68 -7.78
N ALA A 145 13.63 -6.37 -7.74
CA ALA A 145 13.61 -5.61 -6.50
C ALA A 145 12.38 -5.96 -5.63
N LEU A 146 11.20 -6.09 -6.25
CA LEU A 146 9.97 -6.51 -5.59
C LEU A 146 10.06 -7.95 -5.05
N GLU A 147 10.66 -8.87 -5.80
CA GLU A 147 10.95 -10.24 -5.35
C GLU A 147 11.85 -10.25 -4.11
N ARG A 148 12.90 -9.40 -4.07
CA ARG A 148 13.75 -9.26 -2.88
C ARG A 148 13.01 -8.65 -1.70
N ALA A 149 12.19 -7.62 -1.91
CA ALA A 149 11.38 -7.00 -0.87
C ALA A 149 10.42 -8.02 -0.22
N GLY A 150 9.75 -8.83 -1.05
CA GLY A 150 8.95 -9.95 -0.57
C GLY A 150 9.76 -10.92 0.30
N LEU A 151 10.92 -11.38 -0.18
CA LEU A 151 11.79 -12.28 0.58
C LEU A 151 12.29 -11.69 1.92
N VAL A 152 12.42 -10.37 2.03
CA VAL A 152 12.77 -9.68 3.29
C VAL A 152 11.60 -9.67 4.27
N ALA A 153 10.39 -9.35 3.79
CA ALA A 153 9.17 -9.30 4.61
C ALA A 153 8.52 -10.68 4.88
N GLY A 154 8.99 -11.76 4.25
CA GLY A 154 8.40 -13.10 4.38
C GLY A 154 7.14 -13.31 3.52
N ALA A 155 7.14 -12.75 2.31
CA ALA A 155 6.09 -12.95 1.31
C ALA A 155 6.68 -13.24 -0.08
N ARG A 156 5.90 -13.86 -0.95
CA ARG A 156 6.27 -14.10 -2.35
C ARG A 156 5.51 -13.15 -3.26
N LEU A 157 6.23 -12.45 -4.14
CA LEU A 157 5.61 -11.70 -5.24
C LEU A 157 4.82 -12.67 -6.13
N GLU A 158 3.53 -12.41 -6.32
CA GLU A 158 2.65 -13.17 -7.21
C GLU A 158 2.51 -12.48 -8.56
N SER A 159 2.27 -11.17 -8.56
CA SER A 159 2.18 -10.36 -9.78
C SER A 159 2.53 -8.90 -9.54
N TYR A 160 2.86 -8.21 -10.62
CA TYR A 160 3.07 -6.76 -10.64
C TYR A 160 2.35 -6.18 -11.87
N ASP A 161 1.46 -5.21 -11.66
CA ASP A 161 0.82 -4.47 -12.74
C ASP A 161 1.58 -3.16 -13.01
N PRO A 162 2.23 -3.00 -14.18
CA PRO A 162 2.90 -1.76 -14.55
C PRO A 162 1.95 -0.60 -14.85
N ALA A 163 0.66 -0.85 -15.12
CA ALA A 163 -0.33 0.19 -15.39
C ALA A 163 -0.85 0.82 -14.09
N ALA A 164 -1.31 0.00 -13.13
CA ALA A 164 -1.68 0.46 -11.79
C ALA A 164 -0.47 0.84 -10.91
N ARG A 165 0.73 0.32 -11.23
CA ARG A 165 1.93 0.36 -10.36
C ARG A 165 1.68 -0.31 -9.01
N GLU A 166 0.92 -1.40 -9.02
CA GLU A 166 0.55 -2.21 -7.87
C GLU A 166 1.33 -3.55 -7.88
N ALA A 167 1.92 -3.91 -6.75
CA ALA A 167 2.59 -5.20 -6.55
C ALA A 167 1.78 -6.06 -5.58
N VAL A 168 1.58 -7.33 -5.93
CA VAL A 168 0.69 -8.28 -5.24
C VAL A 168 1.53 -9.39 -4.62
N PHE A 169 1.42 -9.56 -3.30
CA PHE A 169 2.26 -10.44 -2.49
C PHE A 169 1.44 -11.47 -1.71
N VAL A 170 1.86 -12.73 -1.78
CA VAL A 170 1.29 -13.83 -1.00
C VAL A 170 2.17 -14.07 0.24
N PRO A 171 1.63 -13.95 1.47
CA PRO A 171 2.35 -14.23 2.71
C PRO A 171 2.90 -15.66 2.75
N GLU A 172 4.15 -15.83 3.17
CA GLU A 172 4.70 -17.15 3.50
C GLU A 172 4.45 -17.47 4.99
N PRO A 173 4.16 -18.74 5.36
CA PRO A 173 4.01 -19.10 6.77
C PRO A 173 5.33 -18.97 7.55
N PRO A 174 5.34 -18.47 8.79
CA PRO A 174 4.18 -18.14 9.64
C PRO A 174 3.57 -16.76 9.34
N ALA A 175 2.25 -16.65 9.52
CA ALA A 175 1.53 -15.39 9.30
C ALA A 175 2.02 -14.27 10.23
N ASN A 176 2.52 -13.18 9.65
CA ASN A 176 2.88 -11.96 10.35
C ASN A 176 1.69 -10.98 10.32
N PRO A 177 1.19 -10.48 11.48
CA PRO A 177 0.09 -9.51 11.50
C PRO A 177 0.47 -8.14 10.91
N ASP A 178 1.75 -7.76 10.93
CA ASP A 178 2.24 -6.45 10.50
C ASP A 178 2.81 -6.46 9.07
N LEU A 179 2.61 -7.57 8.34
CA LEU A 179 3.21 -7.84 7.03
C LEU A 179 2.97 -6.76 5.97
N HIS A 180 1.82 -6.07 6.01
CA HIS A 180 1.54 -4.98 5.07
C HIS A 180 2.57 -3.85 5.22
N LEU A 181 2.83 -3.43 6.46
CA LEU A 181 3.79 -2.36 6.76
C LEU A 181 5.23 -2.80 6.45
N GLU A 182 5.59 -4.04 6.79
CA GLU A 182 6.91 -4.60 6.48
C GLU A 182 7.14 -4.71 4.95
N LEU A 183 6.10 -5.00 4.17
CA LEU A 183 6.19 -5.00 2.70
C LEU A 183 6.31 -3.59 2.13
N GLU A 184 5.57 -2.60 2.64
CA GLU A 184 5.72 -1.21 2.23
C GLU A 184 7.14 -0.70 2.49
N GLU A 185 7.68 -0.95 3.69
CA GLU A 185 9.06 -0.60 4.07
C GLU A 185 10.09 -1.33 3.19
N ALA A 186 10.00 -2.66 3.06
CA ALA A 186 10.95 -3.44 2.27
C ALA A 186 10.91 -3.10 0.76
N VAL A 187 9.74 -2.77 0.20
CA VAL A 187 9.63 -2.31 -1.19
C VAL A 187 10.22 -0.90 -1.32
N ALA A 188 9.93 0.02 -0.39
CA ALA A 188 10.51 1.36 -0.41
C ALA A 188 12.05 1.31 -0.36
N ASP A 189 12.62 0.48 0.50
CA ASP A 189 14.07 0.27 0.65
C ASP A 189 14.70 -0.33 -0.60
N GLU A 190 14.14 -1.39 -1.18
CA GLU A 190 14.68 -2.00 -2.41
C GLU A 190 14.59 -1.06 -3.63
N LEU A 191 13.56 -0.22 -3.70
CA LEU A 191 13.44 0.82 -4.74
C LEU A 191 14.43 1.97 -4.52
N CYS A 192 14.64 2.42 -3.28
CA CYS A 192 15.69 3.38 -2.94
C CYS A 192 17.08 2.81 -3.29
N ALA A 193 17.32 1.54 -3.00
CA ALA A 193 18.58 0.87 -3.31
C ALA A 193 18.86 0.75 -4.82
N LEU A 194 17.84 0.78 -5.71
CA LEU A 194 18.06 0.92 -7.15
C LEU A 194 18.65 2.29 -7.52
N VAL A 195 18.26 3.35 -6.82
CA VAL A 195 18.81 4.70 -7.00
C VAL A 195 20.23 4.78 -6.46
N GLU A 196 20.48 4.31 -5.24
CA GLU A 196 21.81 4.32 -4.61
C GLU A 196 22.86 3.55 -5.42
N ARG A 197 22.46 2.44 -6.04
CA ARG A 197 23.32 1.61 -6.91
C ARG A 197 23.51 2.21 -8.32
N GLY A 198 22.89 3.36 -8.63
CA GLY A 198 22.94 3.99 -9.95
C GLY A 198 22.21 3.22 -11.05
N VAL A 199 21.27 2.33 -10.69
CA VAL A 199 20.44 1.58 -11.67
C VAL A 199 19.31 2.46 -12.20
N VAL A 200 18.86 3.43 -11.38
CA VAL A 200 17.83 4.41 -11.75
C VAL A 200 18.29 5.80 -11.35
N GLU A 201 18.29 6.73 -12.30
CA GLU A 201 18.56 8.15 -12.04
C GLU A 201 17.27 8.87 -11.65
N LEU A 202 17.32 9.65 -10.56
CA LEU A 202 16.25 10.58 -10.19
C LEU A 202 16.20 11.77 -11.18
N PRO A 203 15.03 12.41 -11.37
CA PRO A 203 14.91 13.60 -12.19
C PRO A 203 15.72 14.75 -11.58
N THR A 204 16.45 15.47 -12.42
CA THR A 204 17.14 16.70 -12.07
C THR A 204 16.33 17.91 -12.51
N LEU A 205 16.42 18.99 -11.75
CA LEU A 205 15.83 20.29 -12.03
C LEU A 205 16.96 21.29 -12.26
N GLU A 206 17.01 21.88 -13.45
CA GLU A 206 17.94 22.97 -13.74
C GLU A 206 17.28 24.32 -13.46
N ARG A 207 18.02 25.20 -12.78
CA ARG A 207 17.59 26.57 -12.45
C ARG A 207 18.76 27.54 -12.61
N THR A 208 18.44 28.77 -12.98
CA THR A 208 19.42 29.85 -13.09
C THR A 208 18.93 31.05 -12.29
N ALA A 209 19.76 31.53 -11.36
CA ALA A 209 19.52 32.77 -10.64
C ALA A 209 20.54 33.84 -11.08
N GLN A 210 20.09 35.10 -11.17
CA GLN A 210 20.97 36.22 -11.43
C GLN A 210 21.69 36.65 -10.14
N LEU A 211 22.95 37.03 -10.24
CA LEU A 211 23.73 37.64 -9.16
C LEU A 211 23.67 39.16 -9.26
N THR A 212 23.76 39.82 -8.12
CA THR A 212 23.88 41.28 -8.03
C THR A 212 25.33 41.74 -8.18
N HIS A 213 26.31 40.88 -7.89
CA HIS A 213 27.74 41.14 -8.07
C HIS A 213 28.37 40.30 -9.20
N GLU A 214 29.28 40.90 -9.97
CA GLU A 214 29.99 40.20 -11.05
C GLU A 214 31.17 39.39 -10.49
N VAL A 215 31.29 38.14 -10.92
CA VAL A 215 32.26 37.16 -10.43
C VAL A 215 33.38 36.97 -11.44
N SER A 216 34.55 37.56 -11.20
CA SER A 216 35.73 37.26 -12.02
C SER A 216 36.18 35.80 -11.84
N PRO A 217 36.87 35.19 -12.82
CA PRO A 217 37.41 33.84 -12.68
C PRO A 217 38.37 33.68 -11.49
N SER A 218 39.10 34.73 -11.14
CA SER A 218 39.97 34.83 -9.97
C SER A 218 39.20 34.83 -8.64
N GLU A 219 38.10 35.59 -8.54
CA GLU A 219 37.25 35.59 -7.35
C GLU A 219 36.51 34.26 -7.20
N ARG A 220 36.00 33.69 -8.31
CA ARG A 220 35.39 32.36 -8.31
C ARG A 220 36.34 31.32 -7.72
N ALA A 221 37.61 31.31 -8.15
CA ALA A 221 38.63 30.40 -7.63
C ALA A 221 38.99 30.67 -6.15
N ARG A 222 39.04 31.95 -5.73
CA ARG A 222 39.27 32.34 -4.33
C ARG A 222 38.12 31.92 -3.40
N LEU A 223 36.89 32.06 -3.88
CA LEU A 223 35.66 31.88 -3.10
C LEU A 223 35.04 30.48 -3.22
N THR A 224 35.51 29.61 -4.13
CA THR A 224 34.91 28.27 -4.39
C THR A 224 34.56 27.52 -3.09
N ARG A 225 35.48 27.45 -2.12
CA ARG A 225 35.25 26.74 -0.84
C ARG A 225 34.17 27.39 0.05
N LEU A 226 33.98 28.71 -0.06
CA LEU A 226 32.94 29.43 0.66
C LEU A 226 31.58 29.27 -0.06
N ILE A 227 31.58 29.27 -1.39
CA ILE A 227 30.38 29.00 -2.20
C ILE A 227 29.93 27.53 -2.02
N ASP A 228 30.84 26.56 -1.98
CA ASP A 228 30.50 25.16 -1.65
C ASP A 228 29.92 25.02 -0.24
N ARG A 229 30.43 25.81 0.72
CA ARG A 229 29.86 25.86 2.06
C ARG A 229 28.46 26.49 2.05
N ALA A 230 28.24 27.54 1.25
CA ALA A 230 26.93 28.14 1.05
C ALA A 230 25.93 27.14 0.43
N ALA A 231 26.32 26.45 -0.66
CA ALA A 231 25.55 25.38 -1.28
C ALA A 231 25.22 24.24 -0.29
N THR A 232 26.13 23.94 0.63
CA THR A 232 25.91 22.93 1.68
C THR A 232 24.88 23.40 2.73
N ARG A 233 24.85 24.70 3.07
CA ARG A 233 23.86 25.28 4.01
C ARG A 233 22.47 25.46 3.40
N THR A 234 22.41 25.74 2.09
CA THR A 234 21.18 26.09 1.38
C THR A 234 20.64 24.91 0.59
N LEU A 235 21.28 24.56 -0.52
CA LEU A 235 20.82 23.54 -1.47
C LEU A 235 20.84 22.11 -0.90
N ARG A 236 21.89 21.74 -0.17
CA ARG A 236 22.11 20.35 0.32
C ARG A 236 21.62 20.12 1.76
N ARG A 237 20.87 21.06 2.34
CA ARG A 237 20.44 21.03 3.75
C ARG A 237 19.58 19.80 4.10
N THR A 238 18.75 19.35 3.16
CA THR A 238 17.85 18.19 3.27
C THR A 238 18.47 16.90 2.74
N GLY A 239 19.77 16.90 2.40
CA GLY A 239 20.47 15.73 1.83
C GLY A 239 20.44 15.65 0.30
N ASN A 240 19.70 16.54 -0.37
CA ASN A 240 19.61 16.59 -1.83
C ASN A 240 20.98 16.74 -2.51
N ALA A 241 21.15 16.03 -3.62
CA ALA A 241 22.30 16.24 -4.49
C ALA A 241 22.09 17.53 -5.28
N ALA A 242 23.08 18.42 -5.22
CA ALA A 242 23.05 19.68 -5.96
C ALA A 242 24.44 20.01 -6.49
N GLN A 243 24.51 20.38 -7.78
CA GLN A 243 25.70 20.91 -8.43
C GLN A 243 25.43 22.36 -8.84
N TRP A 244 26.48 23.19 -8.87
CA TRP A 244 26.37 24.60 -9.22
C TRP A 244 27.54 25.01 -10.11
N GLU A 245 27.30 25.94 -11.03
CA GLU A 245 28.32 26.60 -11.83
C GLU A 245 27.97 28.08 -12.04
N ILE A 246 28.99 28.89 -12.37
CA ILE A 246 28.86 30.31 -12.69
C ILE A 246 29.44 30.47 -14.10
N PRO A 247 28.63 30.34 -15.17
CA PRO A 247 29.13 30.20 -16.54
C PRO A 247 29.60 31.54 -17.13
N ASP A 248 28.88 32.62 -16.83
CA ASP A 248 29.02 33.97 -17.41
C ASP A 248 29.58 35.01 -16.42
N GLY A 249 29.79 34.62 -15.16
CA GLY A 249 30.18 35.53 -14.07
C GLY A 249 29.04 36.36 -13.49
N ARG A 250 27.80 36.21 -13.97
CA ARG A 250 26.65 37.06 -13.60
C ARG A 250 25.42 36.27 -13.18
N SER A 251 25.40 34.97 -13.46
CA SER A 251 24.35 34.05 -13.05
C SER A 251 24.94 32.78 -12.43
N VAL A 252 24.17 32.13 -11.57
CA VAL A 252 24.47 30.80 -11.03
C VAL A 252 23.50 29.82 -11.65
N ARG A 253 24.00 28.83 -12.41
CA ARG A 253 23.22 27.65 -12.80
C ARG A 253 23.34 26.61 -11.69
N VAL A 254 22.20 26.08 -11.24
CA VAL A 254 22.10 25.00 -10.27
C VAL A 254 21.40 23.81 -10.94
N VAL A 255 21.99 22.63 -10.81
CA VAL A 255 21.38 21.34 -11.15
C VAL A 255 21.03 20.65 -9.83
N TYR A 256 19.75 20.41 -9.59
CA TYR A 256 19.21 20.00 -8.30
C TYR A 256 18.46 18.67 -8.42
N THR A 257 18.80 17.68 -7.59
CA THR A 257 18.11 16.39 -7.50
C THR A 257 17.30 16.36 -6.20
N PRO A 258 15.98 16.62 -6.25
CA PRO A 258 15.12 16.55 -5.06
C PRO A 258 14.97 15.10 -4.57
N LEU A 259 14.86 14.93 -3.25
CA LEU A 259 14.53 13.66 -2.59
C LEU A 259 13.09 13.63 -2.05
N SER A 260 12.36 14.75 -2.09
CA SER A 260 10.92 14.81 -1.79
C SER A 260 10.16 15.69 -2.79
N GLU A 261 8.83 15.55 -2.82
CA GLU A 261 7.97 16.48 -3.56
C GLU A 261 8.10 17.92 -3.06
N GLN A 262 8.33 18.12 -1.76
CA GLN A 262 8.48 19.45 -1.19
C GLN A 262 9.77 20.11 -1.71
N ASP A 263 10.89 19.38 -1.73
CA ASP A 263 12.16 19.87 -2.30
C ASP A 263 12.02 20.20 -3.81
N ALA A 264 11.20 19.43 -4.54
CA ALA A 264 10.94 19.67 -5.96
C ALA A 264 10.10 20.95 -6.20
N ARG A 265 9.19 21.28 -5.28
CA ARG A 265 8.37 22.51 -5.31
C ARG A 265 9.16 23.74 -4.82
N ASP A 266 9.98 23.56 -3.78
CA ASP A 266 10.73 24.63 -3.11
C ASP A 266 12.09 24.94 -3.75
N VAL A 267 12.44 24.26 -4.86
CA VAL A 267 13.73 24.42 -5.56
C VAL A 267 14.08 25.88 -5.85
N ASP A 268 13.10 26.70 -6.26
CA ASP A 268 13.32 28.11 -6.60
C ASP A 268 13.64 28.95 -5.35
N MET A 269 13.04 28.64 -4.20
CA MET A 269 13.37 29.25 -2.91
C MET A 269 14.78 28.84 -2.46
N HIS A 270 15.16 27.57 -2.61
CA HIS A 270 16.51 27.10 -2.27
C HIS A 270 17.59 27.74 -3.14
N VAL A 271 17.33 27.88 -4.44
CA VAL A 271 18.24 28.52 -5.41
C VAL A 271 18.34 30.03 -5.17
N ALA A 272 17.24 30.72 -4.85
CA ALA A 272 17.27 32.13 -4.47
C ALA A 272 18.05 32.38 -3.17
N ALA A 273 17.86 31.55 -2.15
CA ALA A 273 18.61 31.62 -0.90
C ALA A 273 20.12 31.36 -1.12
N PHE A 274 20.47 30.43 -2.00
CA PHE A 274 21.85 30.18 -2.39
C PHE A 274 22.47 31.38 -3.12
N ALA A 275 21.77 31.96 -4.11
CA ALA A 275 22.24 33.14 -4.83
C ALA A 275 22.49 34.33 -3.88
N ALA A 276 21.60 34.56 -2.91
CA ALA A 276 21.77 35.60 -1.90
C ALA A 276 22.99 35.36 -0.97
N GLU A 277 23.28 34.11 -0.59
CA GLU A 277 24.52 33.80 0.14
C GLU A 277 25.78 34.04 -0.74
N VAL A 278 25.71 33.73 -2.03
CA VAL A 278 26.82 33.98 -2.98
C VAL A 278 27.05 35.49 -3.15
N ASP A 279 26.00 36.28 -3.34
CA ASP A 279 26.08 37.75 -3.41
C ASP A 279 26.64 38.36 -2.13
N THR A 280 26.27 37.84 -0.96
CA THR A 280 26.86 38.30 0.32
C THR A 280 28.37 38.04 0.37
N LEU A 281 28.83 36.86 -0.06
CA LEU A 281 30.26 36.52 -0.14
C LEU A 281 31.03 37.37 -1.17
N LEU A 282 30.35 37.84 -2.22
CA LEU A 282 30.91 38.71 -3.25
C LEU A 282 30.99 40.18 -2.78
N ALA A 283 29.96 40.67 -2.09
CA ALA A 283 29.98 41.98 -1.43
C ALA A 283 31.11 42.07 -0.39
N ASP A 284 31.23 41.07 0.50
CA ASP A 284 32.34 40.95 1.47
C ASP A 284 33.71 40.85 0.79
N ALA A 285 33.76 40.31 -0.43
CA ALA A 285 34.97 40.18 -1.23
C ALA A 285 35.39 41.47 -1.96
N GLY A 286 34.52 42.49 -1.99
CA GLY A 286 34.71 43.75 -2.73
C GLY A 286 34.35 43.67 -4.22
N ALA A 287 33.58 42.67 -4.64
CA ALA A 287 33.22 42.47 -6.05
C ALA A 287 32.30 43.61 -6.57
N PRO A 288 32.46 44.05 -7.83
CA PRO A 288 31.65 45.12 -8.39
C PRO A 288 30.19 44.69 -8.58
N LEU A 289 29.26 45.63 -8.42
CA LEU A 289 27.85 45.42 -8.79
C LEU A 289 27.72 45.22 -10.31
N VAL A 290 26.88 44.27 -10.72
CA VAL A 290 26.50 44.09 -12.12
C VAL A 290 25.76 45.36 -12.58
N SER A 291 26.44 46.21 -13.34
CA SER A 291 25.84 47.41 -13.90
C SER A 291 24.77 47.02 -14.91
N ALA A 292 23.53 47.51 -14.72
CA ALA A 292 22.36 47.18 -15.54
C ALA A 292 22.42 47.69 -17.00
N THR A 293 23.58 48.13 -17.47
CA THR A 293 23.87 48.59 -18.84
C THR A 293 24.19 47.42 -19.77
N ALA A 294 23.21 46.54 -19.96
CA ALA A 294 23.11 45.65 -21.10
C ALA A 294 21.65 45.33 -21.37
N ALA A 295 20.87 46.36 -21.73
CA ALA A 295 19.63 46.13 -22.45
C ALA A 295 19.99 45.29 -23.70
N VAL A 296 19.38 44.11 -23.82
CA VAL A 296 19.49 43.28 -25.02
C VAL A 296 19.00 44.14 -26.18
N SER A 297 19.91 44.51 -27.09
CA SER A 297 19.51 45.06 -28.38
C SER A 297 18.52 44.08 -29.01
N PRO A 298 17.30 44.52 -29.38
CA PRO A 298 16.36 43.62 -30.03
C PRO A 298 17.03 43.04 -31.29
N PRO A 299 16.80 41.76 -31.60
CA PRO A 299 17.39 41.14 -32.78
C PRO A 299 17.02 41.99 -34.02
N PRO A 300 17.96 42.22 -34.95
CA PRO A 300 17.67 43.01 -36.14
C PRO A 300 16.50 42.39 -36.89
N PRO A 301 15.52 43.18 -37.35
CA PRO A 301 14.38 42.64 -38.10
C PRO A 301 14.89 41.91 -39.35
N PRO A 302 14.27 40.78 -39.73
CA PRO A 302 14.66 40.07 -40.93
C PRO A 302 14.54 40.99 -42.15
N ALA A 303 15.57 41.00 -43.00
CA ALA A 303 15.63 41.88 -44.15
C ALA A 303 14.50 41.55 -45.15
N GLU A 304 13.57 42.49 -45.36
CA GLU A 304 12.63 42.42 -46.48
C GLU A 304 13.41 42.52 -47.81
N PRO A 305 13.26 41.57 -48.74
CA PRO A 305 13.82 41.71 -50.07
C PRO A 305 13.05 42.76 -50.88
N ALA A 306 13.78 43.69 -51.49
CA ALA A 306 13.20 44.78 -52.28
C ALA A 306 12.43 44.28 -53.52
N ARG A 307 11.31 44.97 -53.79
CA ARG A 307 10.41 44.86 -54.95
C ARG A 307 11.04 44.40 -56.28
N ALA A 308 10.37 43.45 -56.93
CA ALA A 308 10.17 43.45 -58.39
C ALA A 308 8.66 43.65 -58.69
N GLN A 309 8.33 44.20 -59.87
CA GLN A 309 7.04 44.88 -60.10
C GLN A 309 6.04 44.15 -61.03
N ARG A 310 4.75 44.37 -60.74
CA ARG A 310 3.62 44.59 -61.69
C ARG A 310 3.16 43.45 -62.65
N ARG A 311 1.92 42.99 -62.43
CA ARG A 311 0.70 43.09 -63.30
C ARG A 311 -0.31 42.01 -62.86
N ALA A 312 -1.63 42.18 -62.86
CA ALA A 312 -2.50 43.36 -62.95
C ALA A 312 -3.85 43.05 -62.25
N LYS A 313 -4.60 44.07 -61.82
CA LYS A 313 -6.01 43.95 -61.36
C LYS A 313 -6.94 44.00 -62.60
N PRO A 314 -8.22 43.53 -62.53
CA PRO A 314 -9.25 44.21 -61.74
C PRO A 314 -10.16 43.29 -60.90
N ALA A 315 -10.91 43.92 -60.00
CA ALA A 315 -12.02 43.33 -59.24
C ALA A 315 -13.38 43.74 -59.90
N PRO A 316 -14.56 43.29 -59.41
CA PRO A 316 -15.10 43.88 -58.18
C PRO A 316 -15.81 42.91 -57.20
N THR A 317 -15.90 43.40 -55.95
CA THR A 317 -16.78 43.08 -54.81
C THR A 317 -18.27 43.44 -55.10
N PRO A 318 -19.27 43.31 -54.18
CA PRO A 318 -19.26 42.90 -52.76
C PRO A 318 -20.40 41.92 -52.30
N GLU A 319 -20.49 41.77 -50.97
CA GLU A 319 -21.68 41.54 -50.12
C GLU A 319 -22.24 40.11 -49.88
N ALA A 320 -22.36 39.81 -48.59
CA ALA A 320 -23.21 38.77 -48.01
C ALA A 320 -24.61 39.36 -47.70
N PRO A 321 -25.65 38.55 -47.41
CA PRO A 321 -25.80 38.04 -46.06
C PRO A 321 -26.33 36.58 -45.97
N GLU A 322 -26.86 36.25 -44.79
CA GLU A 322 -27.06 34.93 -44.19
C GLU A 322 -28.45 34.28 -44.54
N PRO A 323 -28.99 33.27 -43.82
CA PRO A 323 -29.31 31.97 -44.39
C PRO A 323 -30.82 31.73 -44.65
N LEU A 324 -31.15 30.63 -45.35
CA LEU A 324 -32.53 30.14 -45.44
C LEU A 324 -32.64 28.61 -45.27
N HIS A 325 -33.66 28.22 -44.50
CA HIS A 325 -34.14 26.85 -44.33
C HIS A 325 -34.79 26.30 -45.60
N HIS A 326 -34.81 24.96 -45.74
CA HIS A 326 -36.00 24.10 -45.82
C HIS A 326 -35.52 22.68 -46.22
N ALA A 327 -35.70 21.63 -45.43
CA ALA A 327 -36.94 20.99 -44.97
C ALA A 327 -37.64 20.12 -46.04
N ASN A 328 -37.42 18.81 -45.96
CA ASN A 328 -38.43 17.73 -46.02
C ASN A 328 -37.73 16.36 -45.93
N GLY A 329 -38.30 15.30 -45.34
CA GLY A 329 -39.59 15.21 -44.68
C GLY A 329 -40.29 13.88 -44.97
N ASN A 330 -40.38 13.03 -43.94
CA ASN A 330 -41.33 11.91 -43.69
C ASN A 330 -40.80 11.22 -42.41
N GLY A 331 -41.50 11.10 -41.28
CA GLY A 331 -42.94 10.90 -41.05
C GLY A 331 -43.21 9.39 -40.84
N ALA A 332 -43.96 8.89 -39.85
CA ALA A 332 -44.79 9.47 -38.78
C ALA A 332 -45.10 8.33 -37.74
N VAL A 333 -45.58 8.48 -36.49
CA VAL A 333 -45.89 9.62 -35.59
C VAL A 333 -46.03 9.09 -34.12
N LEU A 334 -46.05 9.96 -33.10
CA LEU A 334 -46.30 9.61 -31.67
C LEU A 334 -47.79 9.36 -31.34
N PRO A 335 -48.12 8.87 -30.14
CA PRO A 335 -48.86 9.75 -29.21
C PRO A 335 -48.23 9.78 -27.79
N VAL A 336 -47.93 10.97 -27.25
CA VAL A 336 -48.74 11.80 -26.32
C VAL A 336 -48.54 11.41 -24.85
N GLU A 337 -48.22 12.42 -24.03
CA GLU A 337 -47.90 12.38 -22.60
C GLU A 337 -49.16 12.42 -21.72
N GLU A 338 -49.06 11.93 -20.47
CA GLU A 338 -49.42 12.69 -19.26
C GLU A 338 -48.69 12.10 -18.02
N PRO A 339 -48.50 12.85 -16.91
CA PRO A 339 -47.45 12.59 -15.91
C PRO A 339 -47.93 11.89 -14.63
N VAL A 340 -47.00 11.24 -13.91
CA VAL A 340 -47.17 10.86 -12.48
C VAL A 340 -45.86 11.09 -11.71
N GLU A 341 -46.01 11.39 -10.42
CA GLU A 341 -45.08 12.09 -9.53
C GLU A 341 -43.88 11.29 -8.96
N GLU A 342 -42.94 12.06 -8.43
CA GLU A 342 -41.75 11.70 -7.68
C GLU A 342 -42.11 11.24 -6.25
N GLU A 343 -41.89 9.96 -5.90
CA GLU A 343 -42.24 9.42 -4.57
C GLU A 343 -41.08 9.56 -3.56
N ALA A 344 -41.31 10.39 -2.53
CA ALA A 344 -40.41 10.62 -1.41
C ALA A 344 -40.55 9.53 -0.30
N PRO A 345 -39.53 9.31 0.56
CA PRO A 345 -39.49 8.14 1.45
C PRO A 345 -40.55 8.17 2.57
N PRO A 346 -41.01 6.98 3.04
CA PRO A 346 -42.10 6.88 4.02
C PRO A 346 -41.69 7.38 5.41
N SER A 347 -42.54 8.22 5.99
CA SER A 347 -42.38 8.80 7.32
C SER A 347 -43.17 8.03 8.40
N GLU A 348 -42.63 8.00 9.63
CA GLU A 348 -43.27 7.39 10.80
C GLU A 348 -44.63 8.04 11.16
N PRO A 349 -45.66 7.25 11.51
CA PRO A 349 -46.86 7.78 12.16
C PRO A 349 -46.68 7.88 13.69
N ALA A 350 -46.72 9.10 14.22
CA ALA A 350 -46.75 9.36 15.67
C ALA A 350 -48.12 9.02 16.32
N PRO A 351 -48.19 8.71 17.64
CA PRO A 351 -49.37 8.08 18.25
C PRO A 351 -50.28 9.03 19.07
N LYS A 352 -51.55 8.63 19.28
CA LYS A 352 -52.46 8.85 20.46
C LYS A 352 -53.96 8.66 20.08
N PRO A 353 -54.94 8.59 21.02
CA PRO A 353 -54.87 8.58 22.49
C PRO A 353 -55.57 7.35 23.15
N ALA A 354 -55.61 7.36 24.51
CA ALA A 354 -56.00 6.24 25.36
C ALA A 354 -57.52 5.98 25.53
N ARG A 355 -57.86 4.74 25.93
CA ARG A 355 -59.07 4.43 26.72
C ARG A 355 -58.74 3.41 27.82
N ALA A 356 -59.36 3.55 28.99
CA ALA A 356 -58.95 2.89 30.24
C ALA A 356 -59.94 1.82 30.74
N ARG A 357 -59.57 1.15 31.85
CA ARG A 357 -60.25 0.08 32.64
C ARG A 357 -60.11 -1.36 32.07
N ALA A 358 -59.96 -2.41 32.88
CA ALA A 358 -59.71 -2.47 34.33
C ALA A 358 -59.14 -3.83 34.81
N THR A 359 -58.38 -3.78 35.91
CA THR A 359 -58.23 -4.81 36.97
C THR A 359 -57.99 -6.29 36.61
N THR A 360 -56.82 -6.79 36.99
CA THR A 360 -56.74 -7.75 38.11
C THR A 360 -55.36 -7.72 38.80
N LYS A 361 -55.36 -7.88 40.12
CA LYS A 361 -54.14 -7.86 40.95
C LYS A 361 -53.61 -9.28 41.15
N ARG A 362 -52.29 -9.48 41.09
CA ARG A 362 -51.62 -10.42 42.00
C ARG A 362 -50.18 -10.00 42.31
N SER A 363 -49.89 -9.88 43.60
CA SER A 363 -48.61 -9.41 44.15
C SER A 363 -47.53 -10.51 44.15
N PRO A 364 -46.23 -10.16 44.24
CA PRO A 364 -45.13 -11.10 44.10
C PRO A 364 -44.91 -11.95 45.35
N ARG A 365 -44.21 -13.08 45.20
CA ARG A 365 -43.76 -13.89 46.33
C ARG A 365 -42.24 -13.96 46.36
N SER A 366 -41.65 -13.18 47.26
CA SER A 366 -40.27 -13.34 47.71
C SER A 366 -40.09 -14.66 48.47
N SER A 367 -38.97 -15.36 48.25
CA SER A 367 -38.46 -16.34 49.21
C SER A 367 -36.93 -16.28 49.27
N SER A 368 -36.44 -15.45 50.18
CA SER A 368 -35.07 -15.46 50.67
C SER A 368 -34.77 -16.78 51.41
N ARG A 369 -33.68 -17.48 51.07
CA ARG A 369 -33.08 -18.46 52.00
C ARG A 369 -31.60 -18.80 51.73
N THR A 370 -30.74 -18.12 52.47
CA THR A 370 -29.47 -18.64 53.04
C THR A 370 -29.61 -18.54 54.57
N PRO A 371 -29.00 -19.42 55.39
CA PRO A 371 -27.59 -19.21 55.78
C PRO A 371 -26.78 -20.47 56.17
N ALA A 372 -25.49 -20.22 56.47
CA ALA A 372 -24.52 -21.01 57.26
C ALA A 372 -24.06 -22.38 56.69
N ALA A 373 -22.76 -22.74 56.51
CA ALA A 373 -21.42 -22.34 56.99
C ALA A 373 -20.81 -23.20 58.12
N THR A 374 -19.68 -23.87 57.82
CA THR A 374 -18.46 -24.09 58.64
C THR A 374 -17.40 -24.80 57.75
N ARG A 375 -16.16 -24.28 57.57
CA ARG A 375 -14.94 -24.32 58.43
C ARG A 375 -14.16 -25.66 58.23
N ALA A 376 -12.83 -25.75 58.03
CA ALA A 376 -11.67 -24.94 58.48
C ALA A 376 -10.53 -24.87 57.40
N ALA A 377 -9.64 -23.85 57.35
CA ALA A 377 -8.28 -23.74 57.96
C ALA A 377 -7.26 -24.84 57.53
N ALA A 378 -5.95 -24.59 57.29
CA ALA A 378 -5.03 -23.47 57.54
C ALA A 378 -3.97 -23.39 56.37
N ALA A 379 -2.91 -22.55 56.31
CA ALA A 379 -2.17 -21.77 57.30
C ALA A 379 -1.48 -20.50 56.70
N ARG A 380 -0.89 -19.65 57.57
CA ARG A 380 -0.21 -18.37 57.25
C ARG A 380 1.31 -18.49 57.47
N THR A 381 2.12 -17.82 56.65
CA THR A 381 3.42 -17.19 57.01
C THR A 381 3.76 -16.10 55.97
N THR A 382 3.58 -14.80 56.23
CA THR A 382 4.47 -13.84 56.92
C THR A 382 5.75 -13.41 56.17
N THR A 383 5.65 -12.24 55.54
CA THR A 383 6.63 -11.13 55.56
C THR A 383 8.11 -11.37 55.22
N LYS A 384 8.61 -10.67 54.20
CA LYS A 384 9.70 -9.69 54.42
C LYS A 384 9.68 -8.52 53.44
N LYS A 385 9.80 -7.31 54.00
CA LYS A 385 9.81 -6.00 53.35
C LYS A 385 11.24 -5.47 53.40
N ARG A 386 11.84 -5.06 52.28
CA ARG A 386 12.99 -4.13 52.30
C ARG A 386 13.10 -3.34 51.00
N ALA A 387 13.34 -2.05 51.14
CA ALA A 387 13.47 -1.05 50.07
C ALA A 387 14.96 -0.80 49.74
N PRO A 388 15.30 -0.01 48.69
CA PRO A 388 16.65 0.02 48.13
C PRO A 388 17.59 0.97 48.87
N ALA A 389 18.91 0.72 48.74
CA ALA A 389 19.96 1.60 49.24
C ALA A 389 20.64 2.36 48.09
N LYS A 390 20.75 3.69 48.23
CA LYS A 390 21.63 4.57 47.43
C LYS A 390 22.96 4.79 48.16
N ARG A 391 23.92 5.40 47.43
CA ARG A 391 25.00 6.30 47.90
C ARG A 391 26.32 5.61 48.32
N ALA A 392 27.52 6.12 48.03
CA ALA A 392 28.06 7.02 46.99
C ALA A 392 29.62 7.11 47.15
N THR A 393 30.30 7.83 46.23
CA THR A 393 31.57 8.60 46.46
C THR A 393 32.87 7.82 46.78
N LYS A 394 34.10 8.24 46.40
CA LYS A 394 34.65 9.21 45.39
C LYS A 394 36.18 8.88 45.18
N PRO A 395 37.12 9.72 44.65
CA PRO A 395 38.16 9.24 43.73
C PRO A 395 39.64 9.50 44.17
N GLY A 396 40.59 9.15 43.29
CA GLY A 396 42.00 9.59 43.29
C GLY A 396 42.95 8.48 42.84
N THR A 397 44.14 8.71 42.27
CA THR A 397 44.81 9.96 41.81
C THR A 397 46.10 9.58 41.05
N THR A 398 46.49 10.36 40.01
CA THR A 398 47.88 10.53 39.46
C THR A 398 48.65 9.28 38.98
N GLU A 399 49.68 9.30 38.11
CA GLU A 399 50.62 10.30 37.54
C GLU A 399 50.65 10.13 35.98
N GLU A 400 50.83 11.12 35.11
CA GLU A 400 51.94 12.07 34.88
C GLU A 400 53.22 11.45 34.26
N GLY A 401 53.72 11.96 33.11
CA GLY A 401 54.81 11.29 32.36
C GLY A 401 55.24 11.82 30.97
N THR A 402 55.24 13.13 30.75
CA THR A 402 56.07 13.91 29.78
C THR A 402 56.62 13.32 28.43
N ARG A 403 56.23 13.99 27.33
CA ARG A 403 57.07 14.52 26.20
C ARG A 403 58.40 13.84 25.80
N LYS A 404 58.56 13.57 24.48
CA LYS A 404 59.56 14.28 23.60
C LYS A 404 59.40 14.01 22.10
N LYS A 405 59.82 14.99 21.28
CA LYS A 405 60.00 14.92 19.80
C LYS A 405 61.20 14.04 19.44
N ALA A 406 61.18 13.38 18.27
CA ALA A 406 62.17 13.58 17.17
C ALA A 406 62.01 12.62 15.95
N THR A 407 61.73 13.22 14.79
CA THR A 407 62.29 12.97 13.43
C THR A 407 62.73 11.58 12.88
N LYS A 408 62.40 11.40 11.59
CA LYS A 408 63.13 10.73 10.48
C LYS A 408 63.03 9.19 10.30
N ALA A 409 62.27 8.83 9.27
CA ALA A 409 62.62 7.98 8.12
C ALA A 409 63.59 6.79 8.28
N SER A 410 63.17 5.58 7.90
CA SER A 410 63.67 4.87 6.70
C SER A 410 63.03 3.48 6.51
N THR A 411 63.00 3.05 5.26
CA THR A 411 62.53 1.77 4.67
C THR A 411 62.74 0.46 5.47
N LYS A 412 61.75 -0.46 5.39
CA LYS A 412 61.98 -1.81 4.80
C LYS A 412 60.70 -2.56 4.41
N LYS A 413 60.79 -3.33 3.31
CA LYS A 413 59.77 -4.26 2.79
C LYS A 413 59.51 -5.43 3.76
N ARG A 414 58.28 -5.92 3.82
CA ARG A 414 58.03 -7.37 4.01
C ARG A 414 56.74 -7.80 3.30
N ALA A 415 56.78 -8.97 2.65
CA ALA A 415 55.71 -9.50 1.81
C ALA A 415 54.64 -10.24 2.63
N LEU A 416 53.42 -10.27 2.08
CA LEU A 416 52.33 -11.16 2.51
C LEU A 416 52.37 -12.46 1.68
N PRO A 417 52.22 -13.65 2.29
CA PRO A 417 52.09 -14.91 1.56
C PRO A 417 50.63 -15.17 1.16
N ALA A 418 50.43 -15.76 -0.02
CA ALA A 418 49.13 -16.26 -0.49
C ALA A 418 48.94 -17.75 -0.11
N THR A 419 47.70 -18.16 0.20
CA THR A 419 47.31 -19.58 0.36
C THR A 419 45.97 -19.90 -0.30
N THR A 420 46.06 -20.29 -1.56
CA THR A 420 45.39 -21.43 -2.20
C THR A 420 43.96 -21.87 -1.79
N THR A 421 43.09 -21.74 -2.79
CA THR A 421 41.80 -22.42 -3.00
C THR A 421 41.85 -23.95 -2.85
N LYS A 422 40.77 -24.57 -2.34
CA LYS A 422 40.45 -25.99 -2.60
C LYS A 422 38.97 -26.16 -2.97
N ALA A 423 38.74 -26.68 -4.18
CA ALA A 423 37.41 -27.06 -4.65
C ALA A 423 36.94 -28.38 -3.99
N ARG A 424 35.62 -28.53 -3.80
CA ARG A 424 34.99 -29.73 -3.23
C ARG A 424 34.12 -30.40 -4.28
N THR A 425 34.60 -31.49 -4.86
CA THR A 425 33.88 -32.27 -5.88
C THR A 425 32.96 -33.31 -5.23
N THR A 426 31.68 -33.29 -5.56
CA THR A 426 30.68 -34.29 -5.13
C THR A 426 30.66 -35.51 -6.04
N LYS A 427 30.69 -36.73 -5.47
CA LYS A 427 30.51 -37.99 -6.21
C LYS A 427 29.03 -38.33 -6.39
N THR A 428 28.68 -38.81 -7.58
CA THR A 428 27.40 -39.46 -7.91
C THR A 428 27.31 -40.87 -7.32
N ARG A 429 26.10 -41.30 -6.95
CA ARG A 429 25.81 -42.65 -6.42
C ARG A 429 24.96 -43.45 -7.42
N THR A 430 25.55 -44.47 -8.02
CA THR A 430 24.84 -45.46 -8.84
C THR A 430 24.12 -46.47 -7.94
N THR A 431 22.82 -46.70 -8.20
CA THR A 431 22.09 -47.85 -7.68
C THR A 431 22.05 -48.96 -8.73
N LYS A 432 22.18 -50.21 -8.26
CA LYS A 432 22.32 -51.41 -9.11
C LYS A 432 21.05 -52.26 -8.98
N LYS A 433 20.52 -52.74 -10.11
CA LYS A 433 19.50 -53.80 -10.15
C LYS A 433 20.00 -55.05 -9.42
N ARG A 434 19.15 -55.67 -8.61
CA ARG A 434 18.81 -57.08 -8.80
C ARG A 434 17.41 -57.36 -8.29
#